data_AF-A0A8H9LGG5-F1
#
_entry.id   AF-A0A8H9LGG5-F1
#
_cell.length_a   1.000
_cell.length_b   1.000
_cell.length_c   1.000
_cell.angle_alpha   90.00
_cell.angle_beta   90.00
_cell.angle_gamma   90.00
#
_symmetry.space_group_name_H-M   'P 1'
#
loop_
_entity.id
_entity.type
_entity.pdbx_description
1 polymer ?
#
loop_
_entity_poly.entity_id
_entity_poly.type
_entity_poly.pdbx_seq_one_letter_code
_entity_poly.pdbx_strand_id
1 'polypeptide(L)'
;MDHIDFLGTPIPNAGPVFFVALAIHITAGITCVSCGAIAALTGKASPRHRRFGRVYLWAWAVVYLTLTVMSAIRWRENVHLFVIGSLGFTAALTGYANRRHRPDIHILAMGASYVLLLTGFYVDNGPHLPLWDRLPTVAYWLLPALIGSPLIARAIARRRHRREPAQA
;
A
#
# COMPACT_ATOMS: atom_id res chain seq x y z
N MET A 1 -0.35 -32.23 14.30
CA MET A 1 -0.29 -30.95 13.56
C MET A 1 -0.70 -29.90 14.56
N ASP A 2 0.27 -29.23 15.15
CA ASP A 2 -0.01 -28.34 16.28
C ASP A 2 -0.67 -27.08 15.71
N HIS A 3 -1.87 -26.78 16.17
CA HIS A 3 -2.62 -25.57 15.83
C HIS A 3 -2.49 -24.60 17.00
N ILE A 4 -2.16 -23.33 16.73
CA ILE A 4 -2.22 -22.28 17.74
C ILE A 4 -3.54 -21.54 17.52
N ASP A 5 -4.42 -21.60 18.53
CA ASP A 5 -5.67 -20.86 18.55
C ASP A 5 -5.40 -19.39 18.87
N PHE A 6 -5.30 -18.57 17.83
CA PHE A 6 -5.41 -17.13 17.96
C PHE A 6 -6.84 -16.75 17.55
N LEU A 7 -7.66 -16.32 18.52
CA LEU A 7 -9.01 -15.80 18.29
C LEU A 7 -10.00 -16.74 17.57
N GLY A 8 -9.86 -18.06 17.71
CA GLY A 8 -10.81 -19.05 17.18
C GLY A 8 -10.63 -19.43 15.72
N THR A 9 -9.53 -19.02 15.08
CA THR A 9 -9.15 -19.52 13.74
C THR A 9 -7.99 -20.50 13.85
N PRO A 10 -8.10 -21.74 13.33
CA PRO A 10 -6.99 -22.68 13.31
C PRO A 10 -5.94 -22.19 12.31
N ILE A 11 -4.92 -21.48 12.80
CA ILE A 11 -3.77 -21.11 12.00
C ILE A 11 -2.84 -22.33 11.98
N PRO A 12 -2.59 -22.96 10.81
CA PRO A 12 -1.54 -23.97 10.70
C PRO A 12 -0.24 -23.35 11.22
N ASN A 13 0.47 -24.02 12.13
CA ASN A 13 1.72 -23.49 12.69
C ASN A 13 2.74 -23.18 11.57
N ALA A 14 2.77 -21.93 11.12
CA ALA A 14 3.70 -21.43 10.11
C ALA A 14 5.10 -21.12 10.69
N GLY A 15 5.30 -21.43 11.98
CA GLY A 15 6.54 -21.26 12.72
C GLY A 15 6.74 -19.84 13.29
N PRO A 16 7.67 -19.69 14.24
CA PRO A 16 7.93 -18.42 14.92
C PRO A 16 8.38 -17.31 13.96
N VAL A 17 9.11 -17.65 12.89
CA VAL A 17 9.56 -16.69 11.87
C VAL A 17 8.38 -16.01 11.18
N PHE A 18 7.32 -16.76 10.87
CA PHE A 18 6.12 -16.20 10.25
C PHE A 18 5.45 -15.17 11.16
N PHE A 19 5.24 -15.50 12.43
CA PHE A 19 4.57 -14.59 13.37
C PHE A 19 5.40 -13.34 13.67
N VAL A 20 6.72 -13.46 13.76
CA VAL A 20 7.61 -12.29 13.90
C VAL A 20 7.53 -11.42 12.64
N ALA A 21 7.60 -12.01 11.45
CA ALA A 21 7.45 -11.28 10.20
C ALA A 21 6.09 -10.59 10.11
N LEU A 22 5.01 -11.26 10.52
CA LEU A 22 3.65 -10.72 10.55
C LEU A 22 3.52 -9.54 11.52
N ALA A 23 4.07 -9.63 12.73
CA ALA A 23 4.04 -8.54 13.70
C ALA A 23 4.77 -7.28 13.15
N ILE A 24 5.93 -7.48 12.54
CA ILE A 24 6.68 -6.40 11.87
C ILE A 24 5.89 -5.87 10.67
N HIS A 25 5.25 -6.74 9.89
CA HIS A 25 4.44 -6.36 8.74
C HIS A 25 3.26 -5.47 9.14
N ILE A 26 2.52 -5.83 10.18
CA ILE A 26 1.36 -5.07 10.66
C ILE A 26 1.79 -3.66 11.11
N THR A 27 2.83 -3.58 11.95
CA THR A 27 3.32 -2.29 12.46
C THR A 27 3.88 -1.39 11.35
N ALA A 28 4.61 -1.98 10.39
CA ALA A 28 5.09 -1.28 9.21
C ALA A 28 3.92 -0.86 8.29
N GLY A 29 2.91 -1.71 8.12
CA GLY A 29 1.71 -1.45 7.33
C GLY A 29 0.90 -0.27 7.84
N ILE A 30 0.62 -0.24 9.14
CA ILE A 30 -0.05 0.90 9.81
C ILE A 30 0.73 2.20 9.61
N THR A 31 2.06 2.13 9.79
CA THR A 31 2.96 3.27 9.57
C THR A 31 2.89 3.74 8.13
N CYS A 32 2.90 2.81 7.18
CA CYS A 32 2.85 3.08 5.75
C CYS A 32 1.53 3.75 5.36
N VAL A 33 0.38 3.19 5.74
CA VAL A 33 -0.96 3.75 5.48
C VAL A 33 -1.07 5.16 6.05
N SER A 34 -0.69 5.35 7.31
CA SER A 34 -0.78 6.63 8.01
C SER A 34 0.11 7.69 7.37
N CYS A 35 1.38 7.37 7.11
CA CYS A 35 2.32 8.30 6.50
C CYS A 35 1.94 8.65 5.06
N GLY A 36 1.43 7.70 4.28
CA GLY A 36 0.95 7.94 2.92
C GLY A 36 -0.26 8.88 2.91
N ALA A 37 -1.23 8.68 3.81
CA ALA A 37 -2.37 9.56 3.97
C ALA A 37 -1.94 10.99 4.37
N ILE A 38 -1.09 11.12 5.38
CA ILE A 38 -0.58 12.44 5.81
C ILE A 38 0.23 13.11 4.69
N ALA A 39 1.05 12.36 3.95
CA ALA A 39 1.77 12.89 2.79
C ALA A 39 0.82 13.38 1.69
N ALA A 40 -0.28 12.68 1.43
CA ALA A 40 -1.28 13.06 0.43
C ALA A 40 -2.07 14.32 0.83
N LEU A 41 -2.38 14.46 2.12
CA LEU A 41 -3.15 15.58 2.67
C LEU A 41 -2.30 16.85 2.88
N THR A 42 -1.00 16.71 3.12
CA THR A 42 -0.11 17.86 3.33
C THR A 42 0.12 18.70 2.05
N GLY A 43 0.55 19.95 2.25
CA GLY A 43 0.95 20.85 1.18
C GLY A 43 2.06 20.24 0.33
N LYS A 44 1.85 20.22 -0.99
CA LYS A 44 2.73 19.54 -1.95
C LYS A 44 4.07 20.28 -1.98
N ALA A 45 5.18 19.54 -2.04
CA ALA A 45 6.55 20.04 -1.91
C ALA A 45 6.99 20.59 -0.53
N SER A 46 6.10 20.65 0.47
CA SER A 46 6.47 21.08 1.84
C SER A 46 7.46 20.11 2.52
N PRO A 47 8.24 20.57 3.52
CA PRO A 47 9.12 19.68 4.29
C PRO A 47 8.38 18.51 4.95
N ARG A 48 7.14 18.73 5.42
CA ARG A 48 6.28 17.69 6.00
C ARG A 48 5.95 16.61 4.97
N HIS A 49 5.49 16.99 3.78
CA HIS A 49 5.22 16.06 2.69
C HIS A 49 6.45 15.20 2.36
N ARG A 50 7.65 15.80 2.29
CA ARG A 50 8.91 15.08 2.02
C ARG A 50 9.29 14.10 3.14
N ARG A 51 9.08 14.49 4.41
CA ARG A 51 9.36 13.64 5.57
C ARG A 51 8.43 12.43 5.58
N PHE A 52 7.12 12.65 5.51
CA PHE A 52 6.14 11.57 5.50
C PHE A 52 6.27 10.68 4.26
N GLY A 53 6.55 11.24 3.08
CA GLY A 53 6.81 10.46 1.87
C GLY A 53 8.06 9.57 1.97
N ARG A 54 9.09 9.99 2.71
CA ARG A 54 10.28 9.16 2.99
C ARG A 54 9.99 8.06 4.00
N VAL A 55 9.25 8.36 5.06
CA VAL A 55 8.83 7.35 6.05
C VAL A 55 7.93 6.31 5.38
N TYR A 56 6.98 6.75 4.55
CA TYR A 56 6.14 5.89 3.72
C TYR A 56 6.96 4.90 2.88
N LEU A 57 7.99 5.37 2.17
CA LEU A 57 8.82 4.51 1.33
C LEU A 57 9.59 3.47 2.14
N TRP A 58 10.18 3.85 3.28
CA TRP A 58 10.90 2.91 4.14
C TRP A 58 9.96 1.91 4.81
N ALA A 59 8.80 2.36 5.29
CA ALA A 59 7.77 1.46 5.81
C ALA A 59 7.30 0.48 4.74
N TRP A 60 7.12 0.94 3.51
CA TRP A 60 6.79 0.09 2.37
C TRP A 60 7.86 -0.98 2.12
N ALA A 61 9.15 -0.61 2.16
CA ALA A 61 10.24 -1.56 1.99
C ALA A 61 10.20 -2.67 3.05
N VAL A 62 9.90 -2.32 4.31
CA VAL A 62 9.72 -3.29 5.41
C VAL A 62 8.49 -4.18 5.18
N VAL A 63 7.36 -3.60 4.78
CA VAL A 63 6.14 -4.33 4.39
C VAL A 63 6.44 -5.36 3.30
N TYR A 64 7.16 -4.95 2.25
CA TYR A 64 7.50 -5.83 1.14
C TYR A 64 8.49 -6.94 1.52
N LEU A 65 9.50 -6.61 2.34
CA LEU A 65 10.45 -7.60 2.84
C LEU A 65 9.77 -8.67 3.70
N THR A 66 8.93 -8.24 4.64
CA THR A 66 8.17 -9.16 5.51
C THR A 66 7.16 -9.98 4.71
N LEU A 67 6.49 -9.38 3.71
CA LEU A 67 5.63 -10.11 2.78
C LEU A 67 6.42 -11.16 1.99
N THR A 68 7.65 -10.87 1.56
CA THR A 68 8.51 -11.83 0.88
C THR A 68 8.82 -13.03 1.77
N VAL A 69 9.16 -12.79 3.05
CA VAL A 69 9.39 -13.86 4.04
C VAL A 69 8.13 -14.70 4.24
N MET A 70 6.99 -14.08 4.48
CA MET A 70 5.71 -14.78 4.65
C MET A 70 5.30 -15.55 3.39
N SER A 71 5.58 -15.02 2.20
CA SER A 71 5.28 -15.67 0.91
C SER A 71 6.21 -16.84 0.62
N ALA A 72 7.47 -16.79 1.05
CA ALA A 72 8.38 -17.93 0.94
C ALA A 72 7.91 -19.12 1.80
N ILE A 73 7.29 -18.85 2.97
CA ILE A 73 6.75 -19.87 3.87
C ILE A 73 5.40 -20.41 3.35
N ARG A 74 4.52 -19.53 2.89
CA ARG A 74 3.14 -19.85 2.47
C ARG A 74 2.87 -19.40 1.04
N TRP A 75 3.62 -19.96 0.09
CA TRP A 75 3.59 -19.51 -1.31
C TRP A 75 2.21 -19.59 -1.93
N ARG A 76 1.53 -20.72 -1.73
CA ARG A 76 0.24 -21.00 -2.39
C ARG A 76 -0.86 -20.04 -1.92
N GLU A 77 -0.79 -19.62 -0.67
CA GLU A 77 -1.73 -18.68 -0.08
C GLU A 77 -1.34 -17.23 -0.43
N ASN A 78 -0.06 -16.89 -0.47
CA ASN A 78 0.40 -15.51 -0.54
C ASN A 78 0.81 -15.03 -1.94
N VAL A 79 0.85 -15.90 -2.96
CA VAL A 79 1.35 -15.54 -4.31
C VAL A 79 0.65 -14.30 -4.90
N HIS A 80 -0.67 -14.18 -4.70
CA HIS A 80 -1.44 -13.05 -5.20
C HIS A 80 -1.09 -11.75 -4.46
N LEU A 81 -0.91 -11.81 -3.14
CA LEU A 81 -0.45 -10.67 -2.33
C LEU A 81 0.98 -10.29 -2.67
N PHE A 82 1.85 -11.27 -2.92
CA PHE A 82 3.23 -11.04 -3.33
C PHE A 82 3.29 -10.25 -4.64
N VAL A 83 2.51 -10.64 -5.65
CA VAL A 83 2.42 -9.91 -6.93
C VAL A 83 1.93 -8.46 -6.72
N ILE A 84 0.85 -8.27 -5.96
CA ILE A 84 0.34 -6.92 -5.61
C ILE A 84 1.42 -6.09 -4.89
N GLY A 85 2.11 -6.71 -3.93
CA GLY A 85 3.18 -6.09 -3.15
C GLY A 85 4.37 -5.69 -4.00
N SER A 86 4.82 -6.54 -4.94
CA SER A 86 5.90 -6.25 -5.88
C SER A 86 5.55 -5.09 -6.80
N LEU A 87 4.34 -5.09 -7.36
CA LEU A 87 3.84 -4.01 -8.21
C LEU A 87 3.77 -2.70 -7.43
N GLY A 88 3.22 -2.74 -6.22
CA GLY A 88 3.09 -1.57 -5.36
C GLY A 88 4.43 -1.01 -4.91
N PHE A 89 5.41 -1.87 -4.57
CA PHE A 89 6.75 -1.43 -4.20
C PHE A 89 7.51 -0.83 -5.38
N THR A 90 7.40 -1.45 -6.55
CA THR A 90 7.97 -0.91 -7.79
C THR A 90 7.38 0.46 -8.13
N ALA A 91 6.06 0.62 -7.98
CA ALA A 91 5.39 1.90 -8.16
C ALA A 91 5.88 2.94 -7.13
N ALA A 92 6.04 2.58 -5.86
CA ALA A 92 6.53 3.48 -4.82
C ALA A 92 7.97 3.96 -5.12
N LEU A 93 8.86 3.05 -5.52
CA LEU A 93 10.22 3.37 -5.94
C LEU A 93 10.23 4.27 -7.17
N THR A 94 9.43 3.95 -8.19
CA THR A 94 9.30 4.74 -9.42
C THR A 94 8.81 6.15 -9.11
N GLY A 95 7.77 6.27 -8.28
CA GLY A 95 7.22 7.54 -7.86
C GLY A 95 8.25 8.36 -7.10
N TYR A 96 8.96 7.74 -6.15
CA TYR A 96 9.98 8.42 -5.36
C TYR A 96 11.16 8.87 -6.22
N ALA A 97 11.67 8.05 -7.13
CA ALA A 97 12.77 8.40 -8.04
C ALA A 97 12.42 9.60 -8.93
N ASN A 98 11.17 9.66 -9.42
CA ASN A 98 10.71 10.71 -10.33
C ASN A 98 10.22 11.99 -9.63
N ARG A 99 10.30 12.09 -8.30
CA ARG A 99 9.76 13.21 -7.50
C ARG A 99 10.29 14.61 -7.87
N ARG A 100 11.47 14.70 -8.48
CA ARG A 100 12.10 15.97 -8.89
C ARG A 100 11.90 16.28 -10.37
N HIS A 101 12.00 15.28 -11.24
CA HIS A 101 12.08 15.46 -12.69
C HIS A 101 10.73 15.26 -13.40
N ARG A 102 9.98 14.23 -13.03
CA ARG A 102 8.69 13.88 -13.63
C ARG A 102 7.59 13.82 -12.56
N PRO A 103 7.20 14.96 -11.99
CA PRO A 103 6.19 15.02 -10.93
C PRO A 103 4.81 14.47 -11.30
N ASP A 104 4.44 14.39 -12.59
CA ASP A 104 3.22 13.69 -13.01
C ASP A 104 3.35 12.18 -12.78
N ILE A 105 4.51 11.60 -13.12
CA ILE A 105 4.85 10.20 -12.82
C ILE A 105 4.96 9.99 -11.31
N HIS A 106 5.54 10.95 -10.57
CA HIS A 106 5.57 10.90 -9.11
C HIS A 106 4.15 10.78 -8.52
N ILE A 107 3.22 11.63 -8.93
CA ILE A 107 1.85 11.61 -8.42
C ILE A 107 1.16 10.29 -8.80
N LEU A 108 1.26 9.89 -10.06
CA LEU A 108 0.66 8.65 -10.55
C LEU A 108 1.21 7.43 -9.81
N ALA A 109 2.54 7.27 -9.75
CA ALA A 109 3.17 6.08 -9.22
C ALA A 109 3.10 6.00 -7.69
N MET A 110 3.22 7.12 -6.97
CA MET A 110 2.99 7.14 -5.50
C MET A 110 1.51 6.92 -5.16
N GLY A 111 0.59 7.41 -5.99
CA GLY A 111 -0.83 7.16 -5.82
C GLY A 111 -1.19 5.69 -6.10
N ALA A 112 -0.68 5.15 -7.21
CA ALA A 112 -0.87 3.75 -7.59
C ALA A 112 -0.27 2.79 -6.56
N SER A 113 0.90 3.09 -6.01
CA SER A 113 1.44 2.32 -4.89
C SER A 113 0.44 2.35 -3.74
N TYR A 114 0.02 3.53 -3.26
CA TYR A 114 -0.94 3.60 -2.15
C TYR A 114 -2.22 2.79 -2.38
N VAL A 115 -2.78 2.82 -3.60
CA VAL A 115 -3.93 2.00 -3.99
C VAL A 115 -3.62 0.49 -3.88
N LEU A 116 -2.47 0.05 -4.37
CA LEU A 116 -2.06 -1.37 -4.30
C LEU A 116 -1.85 -1.85 -2.85
N LEU A 117 -1.36 -1.00 -1.94
CA LEU A 117 -1.27 -1.32 -0.51
C LEU A 117 -2.64 -1.56 0.09
N LEU A 118 -3.59 -0.65 -0.17
CA LEU A 118 -4.95 -0.81 0.32
C LEU A 118 -5.61 -2.04 -0.32
N THR A 119 -5.36 -2.32 -1.60
CA THR A 119 -5.86 -3.52 -2.27
C THR A 119 -5.35 -4.79 -1.60
N GLY A 120 -4.05 -4.89 -1.33
CA GLY A 120 -3.49 -6.04 -0.60
C GLY A 120 -4.12 -6.21 0.79
N PHE A 121 -4.28 -5.12 1.53
CA PHE A 121 -4.96 -5.14 2.83
C PHE A 121 -6.41 -5.64 2.72
N TYR A 122 -7.21 -5.10 1.81
CA TYR A 122 -8.63 -5.47 1.68
C TYR A 122 -8.81 -6.89 1.16
N VAL A 123 -7.97 -7.36 0.23
CA VAL A 123 -8.05 -8.73 -0.29
C VAL A 123 -7.77 -9.75 0.81
N ASP A 124 -6.80 -9.47 1.69
CA ASP A 124 -6.40 -10.37 2.77
C ASP A 124 -7.30 -10.27 4.01
N ASN A 125 -7.77 -9.07 4.35
CA ASN A 125 -8.46 -8.79 5.62
C ASN A 125 -9.95 -8.46 5.47
N GLY A 126 -10.38 -7.97 4.30
CA GLY A 126 -11.75 -7.50 4.06
C GLY A 126 -12.86 -8.46 4.48
N PRO A 127 -12.80 -9.76 4.12
CA PRO A 127 -13.78 -10.76 4.55
C PRO A 127 -13.90 -10.94 6.07
N HIS A 128 -12.87 -10.55 6.82
CA HIS A 128 -12.79 -10.73 8.28
C HIS A 128 -13.13 -9.46 9.07
N LEU A 129 -13.40 -8.34 8.40
CA LEU A 129 -13.72 -7.07 9.05
C LEU A 129 -15.25 -6.91 9.21
N PRO A 130 -15.73 -6.43 10.36
CA PRO A 130 -17.16 -6.18 10.57
C PRO A 130 -17.65 -5.13 9.55
N LEU A 131 -18.84 -5.36 8.99
CA LEU A 131 -19.48 -4.60 7.90
C LEU A 131 -18.93 -4.91 6.50
N TRP A 132 -17.66 -5.31 6.39
CA TRP A 132 -17.00 -5.60 5.12
C TRP A 132 -17.15 -7.07 4.72
N ASP A 133 -17.43 -7.96 5.68
CA ASP A 133 -17.75 -9.38 5.51
C ASP A 133 -18.92 -9.66 4.55
N ARG A 134 -19.78 -8.67 4.32
CA ARG A 134 -20.96 -8.78 3.42
C ARG A 134 -20.67 -8.39 1.97
N LEU A 135 -19.47 -7.89 1.67
CA LEU A 135 -19.15 -7.42 0.33
C LEU A 135 -18.75 -8.59 -0.59
N PRO A 136 -19.07 -8.52 -1.89
CA PRO A 136 -18.59 -9.51 -2.84
C PRO A 136 -17.06 -9.43 -2.95
N THR A 137 -16.39 -10.55 -3.19
CA THR A 137 -14.90 -10.62 -3.27
C THR A 137 -14.31 -9.56 -4.22
N VAL A 138 -14.97 -9.31 -5.35
CA VAL A 138 -14.57 -8.32 -6.36
C VAL A 138 -14.45 -6.90 -5.77
N ALA A 139 -15.24 -6.57 -4.75
CA ALA A 139 -15.21 -5.27 -4.10
C ALA A 139 -13.85 -5.01 -3.43
N TYR A 140 -13.26 -6.01 -2.76
CA TYR A 140 -11.94 -5.83 -2.12
C TYR A 140 -10.82 -5.52 -3.11
N TRP A 141 -10.95 -6.04 -4.34
CA TRP A 141 -10.01 -5.79 -5.43
C TRP A 141 -10.20 -4.41 -6.06
N LEU A 142 -11.46 -3.99 -6.29
CA LEU A 142 -11.75 -2.81 -7.09
C LEU A 142 -11.97 -1.54 -6.28
N LEU A 143 -12.50 -1.61 -5.06
CA LEU A 143 -12.86 -0.44 -4.26
C LEU A 143 -11.70 0.53 -4.04
N PRO A 144 -10.48 0.09 -3.68
CA PRO A 144 -9.36 1.01 -3.49
C PRO A 144 -9.00 1.76 -4.78
N ALA A 145 -9.03 1.08 -5.93
CA ALA A 145 -8.74 1.69 -7.22
C ALA A 145 -9.87 2.63 -7.68
N LEU A 146 -11.13 2.25 -7.43
CA LEU A 146 -12.31 3.06 -7.76
C LEU A 146 -12.27 4.41 -7.04
N ILE A 147 -11.80 4.44 -5.79
CA ILE A 147 -11.63 5.67 -5.01
C ILE A 147 -10.33 6.40 -5.38
N GLY A 148 -9.22 5.67 -5.52
CA GLY A 148 -7.90 6.25 -5.77
C GLY A 148 -7.76 6.91 -7.15
N SER A 149 -8.29 6.29 -8.20
CA SER A 149 -8.18 6.75 -9.58
C SER A 149 -8.69 8.18 -9.80
N PRO A 150 -9.92 8.57 -9.40
CA PRO A 150 -10.40 9.93 -9.58
C PRO A 150 -9.58 10.96 -8.79
N LEU A 151 -9.08 10.60 -7.60
CA LEU A 151 -8.22 11.48 -6.80
C LEU A 151 -6.88 11.73 -7.48
N ILE A 152 -6.26 10.68 -8.02
CA ILE A 152 -5.00 10.75 -8.77
C ILE A 152 -5.19 11.57 -10.05
N ALA A 153 -6.24 11.28 -10.83
CA ALA A 153 -6.55 12.00 -12.06
C ALA A 153 -6.77 13.50 -11.79
N ARG A 154 -7.56 13.84 -10.76
CA ARG A 154 -7.79 15.22 -10.33
C ARG A 154 -6.50 15.90 -9.88
N ALA A 155 -5.61 15.21 -9.18
CA ALA A 155 -4.33 15.77 -8.75
C ALA A 155 -3.41 16.10 -9.94
N ILE A 156 -3.35 15.22 -10.94
CA ILE A 156 -2.59 15.44 -12.17
C ILE A 156 -3.19 16.60 -12.97
N ALA A 157 -4.51 16.63 -13.17
CA ALA A 157 -5.19 17.69 -13.91
C ALA A 157 -4.96 19.07 -13.28
N ARG A 158 -5.14 19.18 -11.95
CA ARG A 158 -4.86 20.44 -11.20
C ARG A 158 -3.42 20.92 -11.36
N ARG A 159 -2.48 19.99 -11.45
CA ARG A 159 -1.06 20.33 -11.64
C ARG A 159 -0.80 20.87 -13.04
N ARG A 160 -1.34 20.22 -14.07
CA ARG A 160 -1.20 20.65 -15.47
C ARG A 160 -1.78 22.05 -15.67
N HIS A 161 -2.99 22.30 -15.18
CA HIS A 161 -3.60 23.62 -15.21
C HIS A 161 -2.81 24.71 -14.48
N ARG A 162 -2.01 24.39 -13.45
CA ARG A 162 -1.16 25.38 -12.79
C ARG A 162 0.11 25.72 -13.57
N ARG A 163 0.49 24.89 -14.56
CA ARG A 163 1.64 25.13 -15.43
C ARG A 163 1.29 26.01 -16.65
N GLU A 164 0.10 25.86 -17.19
CA GLU A 164 -0.38 26.58 -18.39
C GLU A 164 -0.42 28.12 -18.26
N PRO A 165 -0.84 28.75 -17.14
CA PRO A 165 -0.89 30.20 -17.03
C PRO A 165 0.47 30.89 -16.82
N ALA A 166 1.58 30.14 -16.78
CA ALA A 166 2.93 30.72 -16.63
C ALA A 166 3.68 30.86 -17.97
N GLN A 167 3.04 30.54 -19.10
CA GLN A 167 3.64 30.53 -20.45
C GLN A 167 2.88 31.40 -21.46
N ALA A 168 1.86 32.14 -21.04
CA ALA A 168 1.13 33.13 -21.83
C ALA A 168 1.44 34.54 -21.29
#